data_AF-A0ABD4W4B4-F1
#
_entry.id   AF-A0ABD4W4B4-F1
#
_cell.length_a   1.000
_cell.length_b   1.000
_cell.length_c   1.000
_cell.angle_alpha   90.00
_cell.angle_beta   90.00
_cell.angle_gamma   90.00
#
_symmetry.space_group_name_H-M   'P 1'
#
loop_
_entity.id
_entity.type
_entity.pdbx_description
1 polymer ?
#
loop_
_entity_poly.entity_id
_entity_poly.type
_entity_poly.pdbx_seq_one_letter_code
_entity_poly.pdbx_strand_id
1 'polypeptide(L)' 'YAQYKEMADKEDAKVIFGGRLGQYKYYNMDQVIAAALEAVNDEFGK' A
#
# COMPACT_ATOMS: atom_id res chain seq x y z
N TYR A 1 -4.13 12.25 -8.76
CA TYR A 1 -3.95 10.98 -8.01
C TYR A 1 -4.40 9.78 -8.84
N ALA A 2 -5.60 9.78 -9.43
CA ALA A 2 -6.11 8.65 -10.22
C ALA A 2 -5.13 8.13 -11.30
N GLN A 3 -4.50 9.03 -12.06
CA GLN A 3 -3.53 8.66 -13.10
C GLN A 3 -2.27 7.94 -12.57
N TYR A 4 -1.80 8.28 -11.37
CA TYR A 4 -0.65 7.61 -10.73
C TYR A 4 -1.05 6.29 -10.09
N LYS A 5 -2.28 6.20 -9.57
CA LYS A 5 -2.83 4.95 -9.04
C LYS A 5 -2.96 3.89 -10.13
N GLU A 6 -3.45 4.27 -11.31
CA GLU A 6 -3.54 3.37 -12.47
C GLU A 6 -2.18 2.92 -13.02
N MET A 7 -1.14 3.75 -12.89
CA MET A 7 0.23 3.35 -13.24
C MET A 7 0.81 2.39 -12.20
N ALA A 8 0.56 2.65 -10.91
CA ALA A 8 0.97 1.74 -9.83
C ALA A 8 0.28 0.38 -9.93
N ASP A 9 -1.00 0.35 -10.31
CA ASP A 9 -1.76 -0.89 -10.56
C ASP A 9 -1.25 -1.66 -11.81
N LYS A 10 -0.48 -0.98 -12.69
CA LYS A 10 0.14 -1.57 -13.90
C LYS A 10 1.61 -1.94 -13.72
N GLU A 11 2.25 -1.52 -12.62
CA GLU A 11 3.62 -1.92 -12.31
C GLU A 11 3.69 -3.38 -11.84
N ASP A 12 4.89 -3.96 -11.91
CA ASP A 12 5.16 -5.35 -11.58
C ASP A 12 4.48 -5.79 -10.27
N ALA A 13 3.84 -6.98 -10.30
CA ALA A 13 3.17 -7.62 -9.16
C ALA A 13 4.08 -7.92 -7.95
N LYS A 14 5.32 -7.44 -7.96
CA LYS A 14 6.31 -7.54 -6.89
C LYS A 14 6.45 -6.24 -6.08
N VAL A 15 5.78 -5.16 -6.47
CA VAL A 15 5.89 -3.84 -5.82
C VAL A 15 4.55 -3.45 -5.20
N ILE A 16 4.57 -3.18 -3.89
CA ILE A 16 3.38 -2.81 -3.12
C ILE A 16 3.53 -1.38 -2.62
N PHE A 17 2.62 -0.51 -3.04
CA PHE A 17 2.61 0.89 -2.64
C PHE A 17 1.79 1.08 -1.35
N GLY A 18 2.48 1.20 -0.22
CA GLY A 18 1.91 1.35 1.11
C GLY A 18 2.15 2.72 1.78
N GLY A 19 1.43 2.96 2.88
CA GLY A 19 1.67 4.09 3.79
C GLY A 19 1.12 5.44 3.33
N ARG A 20 1.38 6.49 4.13
CA ARG A 20 0.83 7.85 3.96
C ARG A 20 1.20 8.49 2.61
N LEU A 21 2.44 8.30 2.16
CA LEU A 21 2.93 8.89 0.90
C LEU A 21 2.65 7.98 -0.30
N GLY A 22 2.74 6.65 -0.14
CA GLY A 22 2.47 5.69 -1.21
C GLY A 22 0.99 5.56 -1.58
N GLN A 23 0.08 5.74 -0.60
CA GLN A 23 -1.37 5.74 -0.84
C GLN A 23 -1.99 7.14 -0.84
N TYR A 24 -1.16 8.19 -0.68
CA TYR A 24 -1.59 9.59 -0.58
C TYR A 24 -2.80 9.80 0.36
N LYS A 25 -2.78 9.09 1.49
CA LYS A 25 -3.84 9.10 2.51
C LYS A 25 -3.30 9.64 3.81
N TYR A 26 -4.11 10.41 4.52
CA TYR A 26 -3.76 10.89 5.85
C TYR A 26 -3.94 9.73 6.85
N TYR A 27 -2.85 9.02 7.11
CA TYR A 27 -2.80 7.98 8.14
C TYR A 27 -2.14 8.50 9.41
N ASN A 28 -2.74 8.20 10.55
CA ASN A 28 -2.13 8.27 11.87
C ASN A 28 -1.16 7.08 12.07
N MET A 29 -0.27 7.16 13.06
CA MET A 29 0.83 6.18 13.24
C MET A 29 0.35 4.73 13.41
N ASP A 30 -0.75 4.55 14.13
CA ASP A 30 -1.47 3.28 14.31
C ASP A 30 -1.98 2.69 12.99
N GLN A 31 -2.54 3.54 12.13
CA GLN A 31 -3.08 3.13 10.83
C GLN A 31 -1.98 2.71 9.85
N VAL A 32 -0.80 3.31 9.92
CA VAL A 32 0.36 2.91 9.09
C VAL A 32 0.86 1.52 9.50
N ILE A 33 0.92 1.24 10.80
CA ILE A 33 1.38 -0.06 11.32
C ILE A 33 0.37 -1.16 10.95
N ALA A 34 -0.93 -0.90 11.13
CA ALA A 34 -1.98 -1.86 10.77
C ALA A 34 -1.96 -2.19 9.27
N ALA A 35 -1.90 -1.17 8.40
CA ALA A 35 -1.85 -1.36 6.96
C ALA A 35 -0.59 -2.11 6.49
N ALA A 36 0.54 -1.93 7.18
CA ALA A 36 1.77 -2.67 6.87
C ALA A 36 1.65 -4.15 7.26
N LEU A 37 1.05 -4.45 8.42
CA LEU A 37 0.82 -5.83 8.86
C LEU A 37 -0.20 -6.56 7.97
N GLU A 38 -1.27 -5.87 7.56
CA GLU A 38 -2.27 -6.39 6.62
C GLU A 38 -1.64 -6.71 5.26
N ALA A 39 -0.84 -5.78 4.70
CA ALA A 39 -0.15 -6.02 3.42
C ALA A 39 0.82 -7.21 3.46
N VAL A 40 1.54 -7.41 4.59
CA VAL A 40 2.40 -8.59 4.76
C VAL A 40 1.57 -9.86 4.87
N ASN A 41 0.42 -9.81 5.54
CA ASN A 41 -0.47 -10.96 5.66
C ASN A 41 -1.13 -11.32 4.32
N ASP A 42 -1.50 -10.36 3.48
CA ASP A 42 -2.11 -10.64 2.18
C ASP A 42 -1.11 -11.26 1.18
N GLU A 43 0.18 -10.91 1.29
CA GLU A 43 1.24 -11.43 0.39
C GLU A 43 1.86 -12.74 0.87
N PHE A 44 2.11 -12.87 2.17
CA PHE A 44 2.84 -14.01 2.76
C PHE A 44 1.97 -14.90 3.64
N GLY A 45 0.75 -14.47 3.96
CA GLY A 45 -0.19 -15.21 4.78
C GLY A 45 -0.98 -16.22 3.96
N LYS A 46 -0.56 -17.49 4.09
CA LYS A 46 -1.50 -18.57 4.30
C LYS A 46 -1.75 -18.75 5.79
#